data_AF-A0A0F3Q454-F1
#
_entry.id   AF-A0A0F3Q454-F1
#
_cell.length_a   1.000
_cell.length_b   1.000
_cell.length_c   1.000
_cell.angle_alpha   90.00
_cell.angle_beta   90.00
_cell.angle_gamma   90.00
#
_symmetry.space_group_name_H-M   'P 1'
#
loop_
_entity.id
_entity.type
_entity.pdbx_description
1 polymer ?
#
loop_
_entity_poly.entity_id
_entity_poly.type
_entity_poly.pdbx_seq_one_letter_code
_entity_poly.pdbx_strand_id
1 'polypeptide(L)' 'MPSKDRIEAAIRSAQGNEADDSYEEITYEGYGPGSVAIVVHALSNNRNRTTGELRHIFTRHGGKLGERGSISYLFLIMWG' A
#
# COMPACT_ATOMS: atom_id res chain seq x y z
N MET A 1 10.70 -18.57 -1.36
CA MET A 1 10.54 -18.37 0.10
C MET A 1 11.89 -17.87 0.64
N PRO A 2 11.95 -16.77 1.41
CA PRO A 2 13.22 -16.25 1.95
C PRO A 2 13.89 -17.29 2.85
N SER A 3 15.22 -17.21 3.01
CA SER A 3 15.96 -18.09 3.91
C SER A 3 15.50 -17.89 5.36
N LYS A 4 15.63 -18.94 6.19
CA LYS A 4 15.29 -18.90 7.61
C LYS A 4 15.93 -17.69 8.31
N ASP A 5 17.17 -17.37 7.96
CA ASP A 5 17.91 -16.22 8.50
C ASP A 5 17.26 -14.88 8.17
N ARG A 6 16.69 -14.73 6.96
CA ARG A 6 15.96 -13.52 6.56
C ARG A 6 14.64 -13.37 7.30
N ILE A 7 13.97 -14.47 7.60
CA ILE A 7 12.74 -14.48 8.39
C ILE A 7 13.04 -14.05 9.84
N GLU A 8 14.08 -14.62 10.46
CA GLU A 8 14.47 -14.27 11.82
C GLU A 8 15.02 -12.83 11.93
N ALA A 9 15.69 -12.32 10.90
CA ALA A 9 16.11 -10.92 10.83
C ALA A 9 14.90 -9.97 10.76
N ALA A 10 13.90 -10.28 9.93
CA ALA A 10 12.67 -9.49 9.83
C ALA A 10 11.88 -9.49 11.15
N ILE A 11 11.78 -10.64 11.84
CA ILE A 11 11.12 -10.73 13.15
C ILE A 11 11.87 -9.89 14.20
N ARG A 12 13.20 -9.94 14.23
CA ARG A 12 14.01 -9.13 15.16
C ARG A 12 13.89 -7.63 14.89
N SER A 13 13.90 -7.23 13.61
CA SER A 13 13.70 -5.84 13.20
C SER A 13 12.29 -5.34 13.58
N ALA A 14 11.25 -6.17 13.45
CA ALA A 14 9.90 -5.82 13.90
C ALA A 14 9.77 -5.71 15.44
N GLN A 15 10.62 -6.38 16.21
CA GLN A 15 10.63 -6.34 17.69
C GLN A 15 11.48 -5.21 18.26
N GLY A 16 12.48 -4.74 17.51
CA GLY A 16 13.34 -3.62 17.89
C GLY A 16 12.86 -2.33 17.25
N ASN A 17 12.29 -1.41 18.05
CA ASN A 17 11.95 -0.04 17.66
C ASN A 17 13.19 0.76 17.22
N GLU A 18 13.79 0.46 16.06
CA GLU A 18 14.57 1.45 15.34
C GLU A 18 13.57 2.39 14.68
N ALA A 19 13.41 3.57 15.28
CA ALA A 19 12.38 4.56 14.95
C ALA A 19 12.38 5.05 13.48
N ASP A 20 13.36 4.63 12.66
CA ASP A 20 13.48 4.98 11.23
C ASP A 20 12.85 3.92 10.29
N ASP A 21 12.45 2.76 10.82
CA ASP A 21 11.88 1.64 10.05
C ASP A 21 10.43 1.33 10.45
N SER A 22 9.69 2.32 10.97
CA SER A 22 8.25 2.14 11.24
C SER A 22 7.49 2.02 9.93
N TYR A 23 7.11 0.80 9.56
CA TYR A 23 6.23 0.54 8.44
C TYR A 23 4.77 0.72 8.87
N GLU A 24 4.01 1.52 8.12
CA GLU A 24 2.57 1.65 8.26
C GLU A 24 1.85 0.92 7.12
N GLU A 25 0.73 0.27 7.47
CA GLU A 25 -0.21 -0.25 6.49
C GLU A 25 -1.10 0.88 5.96
N ILE A 26 -1.08 1.07 4.65
CA ILE A 26 -1.81 2.12 3.96
C ILE A 26 -2.66 1.49 2.87
N THR A 27 -3.94 1.87 2.82
CA THR A 27 -4.83 1.51 1.72
C THR A 27 -5.03 2.73 0.83
N TYR A 28 -4.76 2.53 -0.46
CA TYR A 28 -4.97 3.50 -1.52
C TYR A 28 -6.10 3.05 -2.43
N GLU A 29 -6.78 4.02 -3.01
CA GLU A 29 -7.98 3.83 -3.81
C GLU A 29 -7.87 4.64 -5.09
N GLY A 30 -8.38 4.11 -6.19
CA GLY A 30 -8.38 4.82 -7.46
C GLY A 30 -9.10 4.08 -8.57
N TYR A 31 -9.02 4.66 -9.76
CA TYR A 31 -9.63 4.13 -10.97
C TYR A 31 -8.59 3.97 -12.07
N GLY A 32 -8.62 2.85 -12.79
CA GLY A 32 -7.83 2.61 -14.00
C GLY A 32 -8.59 2.97 -15.29
N PRO A 33 -8.01 2.66 -16.46
CA PRO A 33 -8.68 2.77 -17.75
C PRO A 33 -10.04 2.09 -17.77
N GLY A 34 -11.03 2.72 -18.40
CA GLY A 34 -12.40 2.19 -18.46
C GLY A 34 -13.12 2.21 -17.10
N SER A 35 -12.71 3.06 -16.17
CA SER A 35 -13.34 3.24 -14.86
C SER A 35 -13.33 1.99 -13.96
N VAL A 36 -12.33 1.12 -14.14
CA VAL A 36 -12.11 -0.04 -13.27
C VAL A 36 -11.64 0.45 -11.89
N ALA A 37 -12.37 0.09 -10.83
CA ALA A 37 -12.00 0.44 -9.46
C ALA A 37 -10.82 -0.42 -8.97
N ILE A 38 -9.82 0.21 -8.34
CA ILE A 38 -8.58 -0.42 -7.90
C ILE A 38 -8.30 -0.03 -6.45
N VAL A 39 -8.15 -1.03 -5.58
CA VAL A 39 -7.67 -0.88 -4.21
C VAL A 39 -6.24 -1.42 -4.13
N VAL A 40 -5.34 -0.65 -3.52
CA VAL A 40 -3.93 -1.04 -3.32
C VAL A 40 -3.64 -1.03 -1.82
N HIS A 41 -3.32 -2.20 -1.28
CA HIS A 41 -2.76 -2.33 0.07
C HIS A 41 -1.24 -2.26 -0.01
N ALA A 42 -0.66 -1.32 0.73
CA ALA A 42 0.78 -1.08 0.76
C ALA A 42 1.26 -1.06 2.20
N LEU A 43 2.46 -1.59 2.41
CA LEU A 43 3.22 -1.42 3.63
C LEU A 43 4.36 -0.44 3.32
N SER A 44 4.42 0.70 3.99
CA SER A 44 5.38 1.76 3.66
C SER A 44 5.97 2.40 4.90
N ASN A 45 7.27 2.70 4.86
CA ASN A 45 7.95 3.55 5.85
C ASN A 45 7.96 5.03 5.45
N ASN A 46 7.34 5.39 4.30
CA ASN A 46 7.19 6.77 3.87
C ASN A 46 5.96 6.94 2.97
N ARG A 47 4.84 7.32 3.58
CA ARG A 47 3.57 7.57 2.89
C ARG A 47 3.66 8.56 1.75
N ASN A 48 4.39 9.66 1.93
CA ASN A 48 4.43 10.73 0.93
C ASN A 48 5.11 10.26 -0.36
N ARG A 49 6.22 9.51 -0.23
CA ARG A 49 6.90 8.87 -1.36
C ARG A 49 5.97 7.89 -2.08
N THR A 50 5.37 6.95 -1.35
CA THR A 50 4.48 5.93 -1.93
C THR A 50 3.26 6.56 -2.61
N THR A 51 2.67 7.60 -2.02
CA THR A 51 1.54 8.32 -2.61
C THR A 51 1.93 9.00 -3.93
N GLY A 52 3.13 9.60 -3.98
CA GLY A 52 3.67 10.21 -5.19
C GLY A 52 3.90 9.19 -6.31
N GLU A 53 4.51 8.06 -5.99
CA GLU A 53 4.74 6.96 -6.93
C GLU A 53 3.42 6.39 -7.47
N LEU A 54 2.45 6.12 -6.60
CA LEU A 54 1.14 5.62 -7.02
C LEU A 54 0.43 6.63 -7.92
N ARG A 55 0.43 7.93 -7.57
CA ARG A 55 -0.16 8.96 -8.42
C ARG A 55 0.47 8.97 -9.82
N HIS A 56 1.80 8.84 -9.89
CA HIS A 56 2.52 8.76 -11.15
C HIS A 56 2.15 7.51 -11.96
N ILE A 57 2.08 6.35 -11.32
CA ILE A 57 1.71 5.07 -11.96
C ILE A 57 0.29 5.13 -12.52
N PHE A 58 -0.69 5.57 -11.73
CA PHE A 58 -2.08 5.71 -12.18
C PHE A 58 -2.15 6.67 -13.37
N THR A 59 -1.54 7.85 -13.28
CA THR A 59 -1.57 8.86 -14.34
C THR A 59 -0.91 8.36 -15.63
N ARG A 60 0.24 7.68 -15.52
CA ARG A 60 0.97 7.11 -16.67
C ARG A 60 0.12 6.08 -17.43
N HIS A 61 -0.71 5.31 -16.72
CA HIS A 61 -1.50 4.23 -17.31
C HIS A 61 -2.97 4.62 -17.54
N GLY A 62 -3.30 5.92 -17.63
CA GLY A 62 -4.65 6.36 -17.97
C GLY A 62 -5.69 6.19 -16.86
N GLY A 63 -5.24 6.11 -15.61
CA GLY A 63 -6.05 6.09 -14.40
C GLY A 63 -5.87 7.32 -13.52
N LYS A 64 -6.56 7.34 -12.38
CA LYS A 64 -6.48 8.38 -11.37
C LYS A 64 -6.50 7.77 -9.97
N LEU A 65 -5.51 8.15 -9.17
CA LEU A 65 -5.52 7.89 -7.73
C LEU A 65 -6.62 8.77 -7.09
N GLY A 66 -7.54 8.14 -6.38
CA GLY A 66 -8.65 8.76 -5.68
C GLY A 66 -8.28 9.20 -4.26
N GLU A 67 -9.27 9.76 -3.57
CA GLU A 67 -9.16 10.03 -2.14
C GLU A 67 -9.50 8.77 -1.33
N ARG A 68 -8.99 8.70 -0.10
CA ARG A 68 -9.34 7.62 0.82
C ARG A 68 -10.86 7.63 1.05
N GLY A 69 -11.54 6.52 0.83
CA GLY A 69 -13.00 6.44 0.95
C GLY A 69 -13.76 6.58 -0.37
N SER A 70 -13.08 6.87 -1.48
CA SER A 70 -13.71 7.14 -2.78
C SER A 70 -14.33 5.91 -3.46
N ILE A 71 -13.86 4.70 -3.13
CA ILE A 71 -14.40 3.45 -3.67
C ILE A 71 -14.65 2.38 -2.61
N SER A 72 -14.41 2.66 -1.32
CA SER A 72 -14.52 1.65 -0.26
C SER A 72 -15.92 1.04 -0.17
N TYR A 73 -16.97 1.74 -0.62
CA TYR A 73 -18.35 1.21 -0.67
C TYR A 73 -18.52 0.12 -1.75
N LEU A 74 -17.66 0.07 -2.77
CA LEU A 74 -17.71 -0.94 -3.85
C LEU A 74 -17.02 -2.25 -3.47
N PHE A 75 -16.19 -2.25 -2.42
CA PHE A 75 -15.45 -3.43 -1.97
C PHE A 75 -15.87 -3.82 -0.56
N LEU A 76 -16.55 -4.97 -0.44
CA LEU A 76 -16.77 -5.57 0.87
C LEU A 76 -15.44 -6.15 1.36
N ILE A 77 -14.94 -5.69 2.51
CA ILE A 77 -13.78 -6.32 3.16
C ILE A 77 -14.28 -7.64 3.76
N MET A 78 -14.02 -8.75 3.07
CA MET A 78 -14.23 -10.10 3.61
C MET A 78 -12.97 -10.54 4.37
N TRP A 79 -12.60 -9.81 5.40
CA TRP A 79 -11.59 -10.26 6.37
C TRP A 79 -12.31 -10.40 7.71
N GLY A 80 -12.73 -11.63 8.01
CA GLY A 80 -13.29 -12.07 9.28
C GLY A 80 -12.63 -13.38 9.69
#